data_AF-A0A897NLB0-F1
#
_entry.id   AF-A0A897NLB0-F1
#
_cell.length_a   1.000
_cell.length_b   1.000
_cell.length_c   1.000
_cell.angle_alpha   90.00
_cell.angle_beta   90.00
_cell.angle_gamma   90.00
#
_symmetry.space_group_name_H-M   'P 1'
#
loop_
_entity.id
_entity.type
_entity.pdbx_description
1 polymer ?
#
loop_
_entity_poly.entity_id
_entity_poly.type
_entity_poly.pdbx_seq_one_letter_code
_entity_poly.pdbx_strand_id
1 'polypeptide(L)'
;MAAETDTGRLEFDADFGFESDRIRYGWYGLLAILLLVGAYAVYLRITQGMASTNLTSTTPWGAWVAFYIYFVGLSAGAFLVSTLSNVFGMAGMEKVDRDALFAAAISMAVALLFVWIDLGRMDRMYYPFIWRQVTSPLAWEVHAYVAYIAVLVTELYFAMRIDLARLAARVEGWRGTLYRVLTLGRTDTGEHARERDETWLKRVGILGIPLAIFLVHGGTGVLFAVAKARPYWNSGLFPIIFVVSAIVSGAALVMALYVLRGKVLGGDLDRSLLDRLAKLTAAFVLVDLAFFLIDMLIALNSLHPHDVETWLLVLTGEMAWSFWLVMAGLGWVVPLALLSKRSWRRTPALMALAALSVVVGIVGVRFNIVVPPLIVPVMGGLPAGEYFPTLVEWTSSLGIVAVGLALYTLGVELLPLEPLGDDQ
;
A
#
# COMPACT_ATOMS: atom_id res chain seq x y z
N MET A 1 -8.82 4.89 -62.21
CA MET A 1 -9.66 4.85 -61.00
C MET A 1 -8.75 4.44 -59.86
N ALA A 2 -8.32 5.43 -59.08
CA ALA A 2 -7.43 5.22 -57.94
C ALA A 2 -8.19 4.46 -56.85
N ALA A 3 -7.56 3.42 -56.31
CA ALA A 3 -8.02 2.75 -55.11
C ALA A 3 -7.88 3.75 -53.95
N GLU A 4 -8.99 4.16 -53.37
CA GLU A 4 -9.00 4.79 -52.04
C GLU A 4 -8.42 3.77 -51.05
N THR A 5 -7.17 4.00 -50.66
CA THR A 5 -6.66 3.47 -49.40
C THR A 5 -7.48 4.11 -48.29
N ASP A 6 -8.49 3.36 -47.84
CA ASP A 6 -9.17 3.58 -46.58
C ASP A 6 -8.11 3.42 -45.47
N THR A 7 -7.39 4.51 -45.19
CA THR A 7 -6.65 4.66 -43.94
C THR A 7 -7.70 4.88 -42.86
N GLY A 8 -8.40 3.81 -42.49
CA GLY A 8 -9.26 3.72 -41.32
C GLY A 8 -8.41 3.94 -40.07
N ARG A 9 -8.05 5.20 -39.82
CA ARG A 9 -7.52 5.70 -38.57
C ARG A 9 -8.67 5.62 -37.59
N LEU A 10 -8.81 4.46 -36.96
CA LEU A 10 -9.70 4.27 -35.83
C LEU A 10 -9.38 5.37 -34.81
N GLU A 11 -10.37 6.21 -34.49
CA GLU A 11 -10.42 6.87 -33.19
C GLU A 11 -10.43 5.73 -32.16
N PHE A 12 -9.24 5.29 -31.75
CA PHE A 12 -9.09 4.32 -30.70
C PHE A 12 -9.54 5.03 -29.43
N ASP A 13 -10.81 4.82 -29.09
CA ASP A 13 -11.38 5.25 -27.83
C ASP A 13 -10.77 4.37 -26.75
N ALA A 14 -9.53 4.70 -26.36
CA ALA A 14 -8.84 4.14 -25.20
C ALA A 14 -9.56 4.61 -23.93
N ASP A 15 -10.85 4.33 -23.81
CA ASP A 15 -11.61 4.63 -22.63
C ASP A 15 -11.41 3.46 -21.67
N PHE A 16 -10.27 3.47 -20.98
CA PHE A 16 -9.97 2.61 -19.82
C PHE A 16 -10.86 2.97 -18.60
N GLY A 17 -12.07 3.47 -18.86
CA GLY A 17 -12.92 4.20 -17.94
C GLY A 17 -14.04 3.37 -17.30
N PHE A 18 -14.85 4.07 -16.52
CA PHE A 18 -16.04 3.51 -15.86
C PHE A 18 -17.10 3.12 -16.88
N GLU A 19 -17.75 1.96 -16.71
CA GLU A 19 -18.89 1.57 -17.56
C GLU A 19 -20.10 2.51 -17.43
N SER A 20 -20.20 3.20 -16.29
CA SER A 20 -21.33 4.07 -15.98
C SER A 20 -20.86 5.45 -15.58
N ASP A 21 -21.26 6.45 -16.38
CA ASP A 21 -21.03 7.87 -16.09
C ASP A 21 -21.59 8.27 -14.73
N ARG A 22 -22.72 7.68 -14.28
CA ARG A 22 -23.28 7.97 -12.95
C ARG A 22 -22.35 7.53 -11.83
N ILE A 23 -21.75 6.34 -11.96
CA ILE A 23 -20.78 5.83 -10.98
C ILE A 23 -19.52 6.68 -11.04
N ARG A 24 -19.05 7.04 -12.24
CA ARG A 24 -17.89 7.92 -12.46
C ARG A 24 -18.09 9.28 -11.77
N TYR A 25 -19.17 10.00 -12.06
CA TYR A 25 -19.45 11.30 -11.46
C TYR A 25 -19.67 11.21 -9.95
N GLY A 26 -20.36 10.16 -9.47
CA GLY A 26 -20.51 9.92 -8.04
C GLY A 26 -19.17 9.69 -7.34
N TRP A 27 -18.28 8.91 -7.95
CA TRP A 27 -16.94 8.65 -7.45
C TRP A 27 -16.06 9.90 -7.42
N TYR A 28 -15.99 10.65 -8.53
CA TYR A 28 -15.24 11.91 -8.55
C TYR A 28 -15.83 12.96 -7.62
N GLY A 29 -17.15 13.00 -7.46
CA GLY A 29 -17.82 13.86 -6.48
C GLY A 29 -17.41 13.52 -5.04
N LEU A 30 -17.39 12.23 -4.68
CA LEU A 30 -16.90 11.76 -3.39
C LEU A 30 -15.42 12.14 -3.18
N LEU A 31 -14.55 11.87 -4.17
CA LEU A 31 -13.14 12.23 -4.10
C LEU A 31 -12.94 13.73 -3.92
N ALA A 32 -13.67 14.56 -4.66
CA ALA A 32 -13.59 16.02 -4.55
C ALA A 32 -13.96 16.49 -3.13
N ILE A 33 -15.01 15.94 -2.53
CA ILE A 33 -15.40 16.26 -1.14
C ILE A 33 -14.29 15.86 -0.16
N LEU A 34 -13.77 14.63 -0.26
CA LEU A 34 -12.72 14.14 0.64
C LEU A 34 -11.43 14.95 0.50
N LEU A 35 -11.06 15.33 -0.73
CA LEU A 35 -9.90 16.17 -1.00
C LEU A 35 -10.06 17.57 -0.43
N LEU A 36 -11.24 18.20 -0.56
CA LEU A 36 -11.50 19.53 0.00
C LEU A 36 -11.46 19.52 1.53
N VAL A 37 -12.12 18.52 2.15
CA VAL A 37 -12.10 18.33 3.61
C VAL A 37 -10.68 18.08 4.11
N GLY A 38 -9.94 17.22 3.41
CA GLY A 38 -8.54 16.92 3.70
C GLY A 38 -7.61 18.14 3.55
N ALA A 39 -7.76 18.91 2.47
CA ALA A 39 -6.99 20.12 2.24
C ALA A 39 -7.22 21.17 3.32
N TYR A 40 -8.46 21.31 3.79
CA TYR A 40 -8.78 22.16 4.92
C TYR A 40 -8.12 21.68 6.22
N ALA A 41 -8.13 20.37 6.50
CA ALA A 41 -7.45 19.81 7.66
C ALA A 41 -5.91 20.01 7.60
N VAL A 42 -5.31 19.85 6.41
CA VAL A 42 -3.89 20.14 6.19
C VAL A 42 -3.60 21.62 6.40
N TYR A 43 -4.48 22.51 5.95
CA TYR A 43 -4.37 23.95 6.21
C TYR A 43 -4.39 24.26 7.72
N LEU A 44 -5.29 23.64 8.48
CA LEU A 44 -5.30 23.75 9.95
C LEU A 44 -3.98 23.24 10.55
N ARG A 45 -3.49 22.09 10.08
CA ARG A 45 -2.22 21.52 10.57
C ARG A 45 -1.00 22.42 10.27
N ILE A 46 -0.97 23.08 9.11
CA ILE A 46 0.11 24.01 8.74
C ILE A 46 0.04 25.29 9.59
N THR A 47 -1.15 25.82 9.83
CA THR A 47 -1.33 27.09 10.54
C THR A 47 -1.26 26.98 12.06
N GLN A 48 -1.80 25.89 12.63
CA GLN A 48 -1.86 25.66 14.08
C GLN A 48 -0.68 24.82 14.60
N GLY A 49 0.11 24.21 13.70
CA GLY A 49 1.22 23.36 14.11
C GLY A 49 0.74 22.03 14.72
N MET A 50 1.61 21.39 15.52
CA MET A 50 1.29 20.13 16.22
C MET A 50 0.19 20.29 17.28
N ALA A 51 -0.19 21.52 17.65
CA ALA A 51 -1.30 21.78 18.56
C ALA A 51 -2.67 21.37 17.98
N SER A 52 -2.74 21.07 16.67
CA SER A 52 -3.94 20.53 16.02
C SER A 52 -4.15 19.03 16.26
N THR A 53 -3.22 18.36 16.92
CA THR A 53 -3.29 16.93 17.26
C THR A 53 -3.37 16.73 18.77
N ASN A 54 -3.67 15.49 19.19
CA ASN A 54 -3.58 15.08 20.60
C ASN A 54 -2.22 14.46 20.94
N LEU A 55 -1.20 14.70 20.12
CA LEU A 55 0.14 14.19 20.39
C LEU A 55 0.79 14.99 21.53
N THR A 56 1.55 14.28 22.36
CA THR A 56 2.19 14.87 23.55
C THR A 56 3.67 14.47 23.59
N SER A 57 4.40 14.97 24.58
CA SER A 57 5.79 14.54 24.79
C SER A 57 5.90 13.09 25.28
N THR A 58 4.85 12.52 25.88
CA THR A 58 4.80 11.11 26.31
C THR A 58 4.33 10.19 25.19
N THR A 59 3.42 10.68 24.33
CA THR A 59 2.91 9.98 23.15
C THR A 59 3.18 10.82 21.89
N PRO A 60 4.43 10.80 21.38
CA PRO A 60 4.83 11.66 20.26
C PRO A 60 4.39 11.13 18.88
N TRP A 61 4.00 9.86 18.80
CA TRP A 61 3.51 9.22 17.57
C TRP A 61 2.09 8.70 17.78
N GLY A 62 1.30 8.75 16.70
CA GLY A 62 -0.10 8.35 16.71
C GLY A 62 -0.58 7.84 15.36
N ALA A 63 -1.78 8.26 14.95
CA ALA A 63 -2.46 7.77 13.75
C ALA A 63 -1.65 7.97 12.46
N TRP A 64 -1.04 9.14 12.24
CA TRP A 64 -0.25 9.37 11.02
C TRP A 64 0.96 8.43 10.93
N VAL A 65 1.57 8.10 12.06
CA VAL A 65 2.65 7.11 12.11
C VAL A 65 2.12 5.72 11.78
N ALA A 66 0.99 5.32 12.38
CA ALA A 66 0.32 4.07 12.04
C ALA A 66 -0.07 3.99 10.55
N PHE A 67 -0.55 5.09 9.95
CA PHE A 67 -0.90 5.14 8.54
C PHE A 67 0.30 5.10 7.61
N TYR A 68 1.41 5.76 7.92
CA TYR A 68 2.59 5.64 7.04
C TYR A 68 3.11 4.21 7.02
N ILE A 69 3.28 3.56 8.19
CA ILE A 69 3.78 2.16 8.23
C ILE A 69 2.80 1.20 7.56
N TYR A 70 1.51 1.52 7.60
CA TYR A 70 0.48 0.78 6.89
C TYR A 70 0.63 0.92 5.37
N PHE A 71 0.75 2.13 4.84
CA PHE A 71 0.86 2.37 3.40
C PHE A 71 2.21 1.93 2.81
N VAL A 72 3.32 2.04 3.56
CA VAL A 72 4.59 1.40 3.19
C VAL A 72 4.40 -0.12 3.08
N GLY A 73 3.61 -0.71 3.98
CA GLY A 73 3.31 -2.14 3.99
C GLY A 73 2.45 -2.60 2.84
N LEU A 74 1.39 -1.85 2.52
CA LEU A 74 0.58 -2.06 1.33
C LEU A 74 1.46 -2.00 0.07
N SER A 75 2.37 -1.03 0.00
CA SER A 75 3.31 -0.91 -1.11
C SER A 75 4.20 -2.13 -1.25
N ALA A 76 4.93 -2.49 -0.19
CA ALA A 76 5.84 -3.62 -0.20
C ALA A 76 5.12 -4.94 -0.50
N GLY A 77 3.93 -5.14 0.10
CA GLY A 77 3.12 -6.34 -0.13
C GLY A 77 2.60 -6.45 -1.57
N ALA A 78 2.03 -5.36 -2.12
CA ALA A 78 1.52 -5.36 -3.50
C ALA A 78 2.64 -5.59 -4.51
N PHE A 79 3.80 -4.96 -4.28
CA PHE A 79 5.02 -5.22 -5.05
C PHE A 79 5.42 -6.71 -4.99
N LEU A 80 5.50 -7.31 -3.80
CA LEU A 80 5.85 -8.72 -3.65
C LEU A 80 4.87 -9.65 -4.35
N VAL A 81 3.57 -9.32 -4.35
CA VAL A 81 2.55 -10.07 -5.10
C VAL A 81 2.77 -9.97 -6.62
N SER A 82 3.15 -8.82 -7.14
CA SER A 82 3.56 -8.66 -8.56
C SER A 82 4.76 -9.55 -8.91
N THR A 83 5.79 -9.59 -8.05
CA THR A 83 6.99 -10.40 -8.33
C THR A 83 6.71 -11.90 -8.47
N LEU A 84 5.58 -12.39 -7.94
CA LEU A 84 5.13 -13.77 -8.11
C LEU A 84 4.96 -14.14 -9.59
N SER A 85 4.42 -13.25 -10.43
CA SER A 85 4.38 -13.43 -11.90
C SER A 85 5.73 -13.14 -12.53
N ASN A 86 6.26 -11.94 -12.34
CA ASN A 86 7.38 -11.42 -13.15
C ASN A 86 8.74 -12.07 -12.84
N VAL A 87 8.96 -12.43 -11.59
CA VAL A 87 10.24 -12.97 -11.13
C VAL A 87 10.15 -14.49 -10.98
N PHE A 88 9.11 -14.96 -10.28
CA PHE A 88 8.93 -16.37 -9.96
C PHE A 88 8.16 -17.16 -11.04
N GLY A 89 7.57 -16.50 -12.04
CA GLY A 89 6.89 -17.16 -13.15
C GLY A 89 5.64 -17.94 -12.73
N MET A 90 4.96 -17.54 -11.66
CA MET A 90 3.72 -18.20 -11.24
C MET A 90 2.60 -17.90 -12.24
N ALA A 91 2.32 -18.89 -13.08
CA ALA A 91 1.28 -18.83 -14.10
C ALA A 91 -0.07 -18.38 -13.52
N GLY A 92 -0.79 -17.52 -14.24
CA GLY A 92 -2.14 -17.07 -13.92
C GLY A 92 -2.21 -15.82 -13.04
N MET A 93 -1.09 -15.22 -12.65
CA MET A 93 -1.02 -13.96 -11.89
C MET A 93 -0.80 -12.73 -12.79
N GLU A 94 -0.58 -12.93 -14.09
CA GLU A 94 -0.17 -11.88 -15.03
C GLU A 94 -1.22 -10.76 -15.16
N LYS A 95 -2.50 -11.09 -14.95
CA LYS A 95 -3.62 -10.14 -15.02
C LYS A 95 -3.62 -9.09 -13.91
N VAL A 96 -2.96 -9.36 -12.79
CA VAL A 96 -2.93 -8.43 -11.63
C VAL A 96 -1.58 -7.76 -11.45
N ASP A 97 -0.61 -8.09 -12.30
CA ASP A 97 0.79 -7.71 -12.13
C ASP A 97 1.03 -6.20 -12.18
N ARG A 98 0.67 -5.56 -13.30
CA ARG A 98 0.81 -4.11 -13.50
C ARG A 98 -0.04 -3.31 -12.52
N ASP A 99 -1.23 -3.82 -12.20
CA ASP A 99 -2.14 -3.20 -11.26
C ASP A 99 -1.57 -3.22 -9.84
N ALA A 100 -0.94 -4.33 -9.44
CA ALA A 100 -0.23 -4.46 -8.17
C ALA A 100 1.00 -3.54 -8.09
N LEU A 101 1.79 -3.43 -9.17
CA LEU A 101 2.93 -2.49 -9.24
C LEU A 101 2.48 -1.04 -9.14
N PHE A 102 1.40 -0.67 -9.83
CA PHE A 102 0.87 0.67 -9.78
C PHE A 102 0.29 0.99 -8.39
N ALA A 103 -0.50 0.08 -7.83
CA ALA A 103 -0.99 0.19 -6.45
C ALA A 103 0.15 0.31 -5.43
N ALA A 104 1.27 -0.38 -5.65
CA ALA A 104 2.45 -0.24 -4.82
C ALA A 104 3.04 1.18 -4.89
N ALA A 105 3.28 1.69 -6.10
CA ALA A 105 3.79 3.04 -6.31
C ALA A 105 2.90 4.12 -5.67
N ILE A 106 1.58 4.00 -5.84
CA ILE A 106 0.61 4.93 -5.22
C ILE A 106 0.63 4.80 -3.70
N SER A 107 0.64 3.58 -3.16
CA SER A 107 0.71 3.36 -1.71
C SER A 107 1.97 3.97 -1.10
N MET A 108 3.11 3.86 -1.79
CA MET A 108 4.34 4.52 -1.36
C MET A 108 4.23 6.05 -1.38
N ALA A 109 3.63 6.64 -2.41
CA ALA A 109 3.40 8.08 -2.45
C ALA A 109 2.51 8.56 -1.29
N VAL A 110 1.43 7.82 -1.01
CA VAL A 110 0.52 8.08 0.12
C VAL A 110 1.26 7.97 1.45
N ALA A 111 2.11 6.95 1.63
CA ALA A 111 2.92 6.80 2.84
C ALA A 111 3.82 8.02 3.09
N LEU A 112 4.46 8.55 2.04
CA LEU A 112 5.32 9.73 2.17
C LEU A 112 4.54 11.00 2.50
N LEU A 113 3.27 11.13 2.08
CA LEU A 113 2.41 12.23 2.50
C LEU A 113 2.09 12.15 4.00
N PHE A 114 1.91 10.95 4.55
CA PHE A 114 1.77 10.74 6.00
C PHE A 114 3.05 11.09 6.76
N VAL A 115 4.23 10.71 6.25
CA VAL A 115 5.50 11.15 6.84
C VAL A 115 5.60 12.67 6.81
N TRP A 116 5.24 13.31 5.70
CA TRP A 116 5.33 14.76 5.55
C TRP A 116 4.43 15.52 6.54
N ILE A 117 3.17 15.10 6.72
CA ILE A 117 2.23 15.78 7.64
C ILE A 117 2.59 15.57 9.13
N ASP A 118 3.24 14.45 9.45
CA ASP A 118 3.69 14.13 10.80
C ASP A 118 4.88 15.01 11.25
N LEU A 119 5.69 15.50 10.30
CA LEU A 119 6.85 16.33 10.63
C LEU A 119 6.45 17.63 11.35
N GLY A 120 7.05 17.86 12.53
CA GLY A 120 6.91 19.12 13.25
C GLY A 120 7.41 20.34 12.45
N ARG A 121 8.45 20.15 11.63
CA ARG A 121 9.01 21.14 10.69
C ARG A 121 8.98 20.60 9.27
N MET A 122 7.81 20.67 8.64
CA MET A 122 7.57 20.16 7.28
C MET A 122 8.52 20.76 6.23
N ASP A 123 8.89 22.03 6.42
CA ASP A 123 9.84 22.76 5.58
C ASP A 123 11.24 22.14 5.56
N ARG A 124 11.59 21.33 6.57
CA ARG A 124 12.90 20.70 6.72
C ARG A 124 12.93 19.24 6.25
N MET A 125 11.93 18.77 5.49
CA MET A 125 11.87 17.38 5.01
C MET A 125 13.12 16.93 4.22
N TYR A 126 13.88 17.86 3.63
CA TYR A 126 15.09 17.56 2.87
C TYR A 126 16.34 17.34 3.74
N TYR A 127 16.28 17.65 5.04
CA TYR A 127 17.44 17.58 5.94
C TYR A 127 18.06 16.17 6.05
N PRO A 128 17.30 15.07 6.13
CA PRO A 128 17.88 13.73 6.20
C PRO A 128 18.77 13.35 5.01
N PHE A 129 18.60 14.02 3.85
CA PHE A 129 19.44 13.79 2.67
C PHE A 129 20.77 14.56 2.70
N ILE A 130 20.80 15.72 3.37
CA ILE A 130 22.00 16.58 3.43
C ILE A 130 22.79 16.32 4.71
N TRP A 131 22.12 16.30 5.86
CA TRP A 131 22.73 16.15 7.18
C TRP A 131 22.38 14.80 7.78
N ARG A 132 22.85 13.75 7.11
CA ARG A 132 22.55 12.36 7.48
C ARG A 132 23.22 11.96 8.79
N GLN A 133 22.43 11.42 9.72
CA GLN A 133 22.95 10.69 10.87
C GLN A 133 23.12 9.21 10.51
N VAL A 134 24.36 8.72 10.45
CA VAL A 134 24.67 7.35 9.98
C VAL A 134 24.25 6.26 10.95
N THR A 135 23.99 6.57 12.21
CA THR A 135 23.55 5.61 13.23
C THR A 135 22.03 5.53 13.39
N SER A 136 21.27 6.39 12.71
CA SER A 136 19.82 6.47 12.85
C SER A 136 19.12 5.56 11.84
N PRO A 137 18.31 4.57 12.27
CA PRO A 137 17.51 3.76 11.36
C PRO A 137 16.55 4.60 10.52
N LEU A 138 15.96 5.65 11.10
CA LEU A 138 15.07 6.56 10.37
C LEU A 138 15.80 7.25 9.20
N ALA A 139 17.08 7.60 9.38
CA ALA A 139 17.88 8.16 8.29
C ALA A 139 18.18 7.11 7.19
N TRP A 140 18.32 5.83 7.55
CA TRP A 140 18.47 4.75 6.57
C TRP A 140 17.19 4.51 5.77
N GLU A 141 16.03 4.50 6.45
CA GLU A 141 14.70 4.32 5.84
C GLU A 141 14.46 5.35 4.74
N VAL A 142 14.76 6.62 4.97
CA VAL A 142 14.57 7.68 3.96
C VAL A 142 15.31 7.37 2.65
N HIS A 143 16.53 6.81 2.73
CA HIS A 143 17.29 6.44 1.53
C HIS A 143 16.77 5.15 0.90
N ALA A 144 16.34 4.19 1.72
CA ALA A 144 15.71 2.95 1.24
C ALA A 144 14.43 3.24 0.48
N TYR A 145 13.60 4.19 0.94
CA TYR A 145 12.37 4.61 0.26
C TYR A 145 12.65 5.23 -1.10
N VAL A 146 13.66 6.11 -1.22
CA VAL A 146 14.04 6.68 -2.52
C VAL A 146 14.52 5.61 -3.49
N ALA A 147 15.40 4.70 -3.03
CA ALA A 147 15.85 3.59 -3.86
C ALA A 147 14.68 2.69 -4.29
N TYR A 148 13.73 2.45 -3.39
CA TYR A 148 12.58 1.60 -3.65
C TYR A 148 11.58 2.25 -4.61
N ILE A 149 11.34 3.56 -4.51
CA ILE A 149 10.55 4.31 -5.49
C ILE A 149 11.18 4.21 -6.88
N ALA A 150 12.50 4.34 -6.99
CA ALA A 150 13.21 4.18 -8.25
C ALA A 150 12.99 2.78 -8.84
N VAL A 151 13.04 1.73 -8.01
CA VAL A 151 12.70 0.35 -8.43
C VAL A 151 11.25 0.26 -8.92
N LEU A 152 10.28 0.72 -8.13
CA LEU A 152 8.86 0.66 -8.48
C LEU A 152 8.54 1.38 -9.80
N VAL A 153 9.05 2.60 -9.98
CA VAL A 153 8.84 3.39 -11.21
C VAL A 153 9.50 2.71 -12.41
N THR A 154 10.71 2.17 -12.23
CA THR A 154 11.44 1.48 -13.30
C THR A 154 10.73 0.19 -13.71
N GLU A 155 10.26 -0.60 -12.75
CA GLU A 155 9.56 -1.85 -13.01
C GLU A 155 8.22 -1.60 -13.70
N LEU A 156 7.43 -0.65 -13.18
CA LEU A 156 6.17 -0.25 -13.78
C LEU A 156 6.37 0.29 -15.21
N TYR A 157 7.42 1.06 -15.45
CA TYR A 157 7.78 1.52 -16.79
C TYR A 157 8.04 0.36 -17.74
N PHE A 158 8.93 -0.59 -17.39
CA PHE A 158 9.22 -1.74 -18.25
C PHE A 158 7.99 -2.63 -18.47
N ALA A 159 7.13 -2.77 -17.46
CA ALA A 159 5.89 -3.54 -17.58
C ALA A 159 4.93 -2.94 -18.61
N MET A 160 4.87 -1.61 -18.73
CA MET A 160 3.95 -0.89 -19.63
C MET A 160 4.59 -0.40 -20.94
N ARG A 161 5.91 -0.46 -21.09
CA ARG A 161 6.66 0.26 -22.14
C ARG A 161 6.17 -0.03 -23.55
N ILE A 162 5.95 -1.31 -23.87
CA ILE A 162 5.48 -1.74 -25.20
C ILE A 162 4.09 -1.17 -25.50
N ASP A 163 3.17 -1.23 -24.53
CA ASP A 163 1.81 -0.74 -24.71
C ASP A 163 1.76 0.79 -24.77
N LEU A 164 2.61 1.47 -24.00
CA LEU A 164 2.82 2.92 -24.15
C LEU A 164 3.32 3.29 -25.55
N ALA A 165 4.22 2.51 -26.13
CA ALA A 165 4.72 2.74 -27.49
C ALA A 165 3.64 2.48 -28.56
N ARG A 166 2.83 1.44 -28.39
CA ARG A 166 1.67 1.15 -29.27
C ARG A 166 0.65 2.28 -29.21
N LEU A 167 0.27 2.74 -28.01
CA LEU A 167 -0.66 3.84 -27.81
C LEU A 167 -0.11 5.17 -28.32
N ALA A 168 1.18 5.45 -28.12
CA ALA A 168 1.85 6.65 -28.62
C ALA A 168 1.80 6.79 -30.16
N ALA A 169 1.71 5.68 -30.88
CA ALA A 169 1.62 5.66 -32.34
C ALA A 169 0.18 5.79 -32.87
N ARG A 170 -0.82 5.39 -32.07
CA ARG A 170 -2.24 5.30 -32.49
C ARG A 170 -3.11 6.44 -31.95
N VAL A 171 -2.79 6.97 -30.78
CA VAL A 171 -3.63 7.98 -30.10
C VAL A 171 -3.13 9.38 -30.41
N GLU A 172 -4.02 10.25 -30.88
CA GLU A 172 -3.74 11.67 -31.13
C GLU A 172 -4.09 12.55 -29.90
N GLY A 173 -3.83 13.86 -29.99
CA GLY A 173 -4.15 14.83 -28.94
C GLY A 173 -3.22 14.78 -27.71
N TRP A 174 -3.72 15.25 -26.57
CA TRP A 174 -2.91 15.38 -25.35
C TRP A 174 -2.54 14.02 -24.73
N ARG A 175 -3.41 13.01 -24.83
CA ARG A 175 -3.14 11.63 -24.40
C ARG A 175 -2.00 11.00 -25.22
N GLY A 176 -2.01 11.18 -26.54
CA GLY A 176 -0.91 10.77 -27.41
C GLY A 176 0.43 11.43 -27.07
N THR A 177 0.41 12.71 -26.71
CA THR A 177 1.61 13.41 -26.20
C THR A 177 2.09 12.86 -24.87
N LEU A 178 1.17 12.57 -23.93
CA LEU A 178 1.51 11.92 -22.66
C LEU A 178 2.21 10.58 -22.91
N TYR A 179 1.64 9.71 -23.76
CA TYR A 179 2.24 8.42 -24.08
C TYR A 179 3.62 8.56 -24.71
N ARG A 180 3.81 9.46 -25.68
CA ARG A 180 5.13 9.74 -26.27
C ARG A 180 6.16 10.16 -25.22
N VAL A 181 5.79 11.02 -24.28
CA VAL A 181 6.69 11.41 -23.18
C VAL A 181 7.02 10.20 -22.31
N LEU A 182 6.02 9.41 -21.93
CA LEU A 182 6.19 8.24 -21.07
C LEU A 182 6.99 7.10 -21.74
N THR A 183 7.09 7.05 -23.06
CA THR A 183 7.99 6.10 -23.76
C THR A 183 9.47 6.42 -23.56
N LEU A 184 9.83 7.62 -23.05
CA LEU A 184 11.21 8.08 -22.90
C LEU A 184 12.03 7.97 -24.21
N GLY A 185 11.36 8.13 -25.36
CA GLY A 185 11.95 8.00 -26.69
C GLY A 185 12.13 6.57 -27.20
N ARG A 186 11.70 5.54 -26.45
CA ARG A 186 11.79 4.12 -26.84
C ARG A 186 10.50 3.61 -27.47
N THR A 187 10.37 3.80 -28.78
CA THR A 187 9.17 3.43 -29.55
C THR A 187 9.23 2.05 -30.21
N ASP A 188 10.34 1.32 -30.10
CA ASP A 188 10.54 0.03 -30.75
C ASP A 188 9.69 -1.10 -30.11
N THR A 189 8.70 -1.62 -30.83
CA THR A 189 7.80 -2.68 -30.36
C THR A 189 8.16 -4.08 -30.88
N GLY A 190 9.34 -4.27 -31.47
CA GLY A 190 9.76 -5.58 -31.98
C GLY A 190 9.98 -6.63 -30.89
N GLU A 191 10.02 -7.91 -31.27
CA GLU A 191 10.20 -9.05 -30.35
C GLU A 191 11.45 -8.88 -29.48
N HIS A 192 12.57 -8.48 -30.08
CA HIS A 192 13.83 -8.28 -29.36
C HIS A 192 13.73 -7.17 -28.30
N ALA A 193 12.91 -6.14 -28.56
CA ALA A 193 12.67 -5.05 -27.63
C ALA A 193 11.80 -5.51 -26.46
N ARG A 194 10.84 -6.41 -26.71
CA ARG A 194 9.99 -7.04 -25.70
C ARG A 194 10.79 -7.97 -24.79
N GLU A 195 11.60 -8.87 -25.35
CA GLU A 195 12.50 -9.75 -24.58
C GLU A 195 13.45 -8.95 -23.68
N ARG A 196 13.98 -7.84 -24.20
CA ARG A 196 14.84 -6.93 -23.43
C ARG A 196 14.08 -6.30 -22.26
N ASP A 197 12.85 -5.87 -22.46
CA ASP A 197 12.06 -5.28 -21.38
C ASP A 197 11.66 -6.31 -20.33
N GLU A 198 11.24 -7.50 -20.73
CA GLU A 198 10.95 -8.61 -19.81
C GLU A 198 12.20 -8.98 -19.00
N THR A 199 13.37 -8.97 -19.63
CA THR A 199 14.66 -9.18 -18.94
C THR A 199 14.94 -8.09 -17.92
N TRP A 200 14.73 -6.82 -18.25
CA TRP A 200 14.93 -5.71 -17.32
C TRP A 200 13.90 -5.72 -16.19
N LEU A 201 12.63 -5.97 -16.50
CA LEU A 201 11.55 -6.15 -15.54
C LEU A 201 11.95 -7.19 -14.48
N LYS A 202 12.40 -8.37 -14.93
CA LYS A 202 12.85 -9.44 -14.03
C LYS A 202 14.08 -9.05 -13.20
N ARG A 203 15.08 -8.38 -13.80
CA ARG A 203 16.30 -7.95 -13.09
C ARG A 203 16.00 -6.91 -12.01
N VAL A 204 15.16 -5.93 -12.35
CA VAL A 204 14.73 -4.87 -11.41
C VAL A 204 13.89 -5.48 -10.29
N GLY A 205 12.97 -6.39 -10.60
CA GLY A 205 12.20 -7.13 -9.60
C GLY A 205 13.09 -7.95 -8.65
N ILE A 206 14.10 -8.67 -9.16
CA ILE A 206 15.08 -9.41 -8.34
C ILE A 206 15.83 -8.48 -7.39
N LEU A 207 16.21 -7.27 -7.84
CA LEU A 207 16.83 -6.26 -6.99
C LEU A 207 15.84 -5.68 -5.98
N GLY A 208 14.58 -5.50 -6.38
CA GLY A 208 13.52 -4.92 -5.58
C GLY A 208 13.08 -5.80 -4.41
N ILE A 209 13.10 -7.13 -4.55
CA ILE A 209 12.70 -8.07 -3.48
C ILE A 209 13.51 -7.86 -2.18
N PRO A 210 14.86 -7.94 -2.16
CA PRO A 210 15.63 -7.73 -0.94
C PRO A 210 15.52 -6.28 -0.43
N LEU A 211 15.38 -5.30 -1.32
CA LEU A 211 15.17 -3.90 -0.94
C LEU A 211 13.84 -3.72 -0.19
N ALA A 212 12.74 -4.24 -0.74
CA ALA A 212 11.41 -4.18 -0.15
C ALA A 212 11.36 -4.94 1.20
N ILE A 213 11.92 -6.15 1.25
CA ILE A 213 11.88 -7.02 2.44
C ILE A 213 12.79 -6.49 3.54
N PHE A 214 14.07 -6.24 3.26
CA PHE A 214 15.06 -5.99 4.32
C PHE A 214 15.25 -4.52 4.64
N LEU A 215 15.22 -3.64 3.65
CA LEU A 215 15.60 -2.23 3.81
C LEU A 215 14.41 -1.29 3.92
N VAL A 216 13.27 -1.63 3.31
CA VAL A 216 12.04 -0.82 3.41
C VAL A 216 11.21 -1.33 4.56
N HIS A 217 10.61 -2.52 4.45
CA HIS A 217 9.61 -2.93 5.42
C HIS A 217 10.21 -3.63 6.64
N GLY A 218 11.18 -4.51 6.44
CA GLY A 218 12.01 -5.03 7.53
C GLY A 218 12.81 -3.92 8.21
N GLY A 219 13.27 -2.92 7.45
CA GLY A 219 13.94 -1.73 7.97
C GLY A 219 13.02 -0.89 8.86
N THR A 220 11.75 -0.70 8.46
CA THR A 220 10.73 -0.09 9.33
C THR A 220 10.54 -0.92 10.60
N GLY A 221 10.55 -2.26 10.52
CA GLY A 221 10.53 -3.11 11.71
C GLY A 221 11.78 -2.93 12.59
N VAL A 222 12.97 -2.73 12.00
CA VAL A 222 14.22 -2.41 12.72
C VAL A 222 14.11 -1.07 13.44
N LEU A 223 13.48 -0.06 12.84
CA LEU A 223 13.24 1.25 13.47
C LEU A 223 12.57 1.10 14.85
N PHE A 224 11.57 0.23 14.97
CA PHE A 224 10.93 -0.10 16.24
C PHE A 224 11.81 -1.04 17.08
N ALA A 225 12.38 -2.09 16.48
CA ALA A 225 13.14 -3.11 17.20
C ALA A 225 14.34 -2.57 17.98
N VAL A 226 14.97 -1.48 17.54
CA VAL A 226 16.12 -0.90 18.24
C VAL A 226 15.74 -0.03 19.44
N ALA A 227 14.45 0.27 19.65
CA ALA A 227 13.96 1.12 20.72
C ALA A 227 13.95 0.39 22.08
N LYS A 228 15.14 0.15 22.64
CA LYS A 228 15.35 -0.60 23.89
C LYS A 228 14.51 -0.14 25.09
N ALA A 229 14.14 1.14 25.12
CA ALA A 229 13.32 1.71 26.19
C ALA A 229 11.83 1.28 26.12
N ARG A 230 11.42 0.59 25.05
CA ARG A 230 10.05 0.14 24.82
C ARG A 230 10.07 -1.38 24.59
N PRO A 231 9.91 -2.19 25.65
CA PRO A 231 10.02 -3.65 25.58
C PRO A 231 9.16 -4.31 24.50
N TYR A 232 7.90 -3.84 24.34
CA TYR A 232 6.99 -4.34 23.29
C TYR A 232 7.58 -4.21 21.87
N TRP A 233 8.36 -3.16 21.60
CA TRP A 233 9.02 -2.99 20.31
C TRP A 233 10.32 -3.75 20.22
N ASN A 234 11.05 -3.91 21.34
CA ASN A 234 12.41 -4.44 21.38
C ASN A 234 12.46 -5.96 21.22
N SER A 235 12.04 -6.44 20.06
CA SER A 235 11.97 -7.87 19.71
C SER A 235 12.73 -8.14 18.41
N GLY A 236 13.47 -9.27 18.38
CA GLY A 236 14.11 -9.75 17.15
C GLY A 236 13.11 -10.19 16.08
N LEU A 237 11.83 -10.42 16.44
CA LEU A 237 10.78 -10.81 15.52
C LEU A 237 10.14 -9.61 14.79
N PHE A 238 10.33 -8.38 15.28
CA PHE A 238 9.65 -7.20 14.74
C PHE A 238 9.90 -6.98 13.24
N PRO A 239 11.14 -7.06 12.72
CA PRO A 239 11.40 -6.97 11.27
C PRO A 239 10.64 -8.02 10.46
N ILE A 240 10.48 -9.23 11.00
CA ILE A 240 9.79 -10.34 10.33
C ILE A 240 8.27 -10.11 10.36
N ILE A 241 7.71 -9.73 11.51
CA ILE A 241 6.28 -9.43 11.68
C ILE A 241 5.85 -8.32 10.72
N PHE A 242 6.66 -7.27 10.57
CA PHE A 242 6.38 -6.20 9.62
C PHE A 242 6.25 -6.74 8.19
N VAL A 243 7.25 -7.50 7.72
CA VAL A 243 7.26 -8.08 6.37
C VAL A 243 6.07 -9.00 6.13
N VAL A 244 5.78 -9.92 7.06
CA VAL A 244 4.65 -10.86 6.96
C VAL A 244 3.33 -10.09 6.85
N SER A 245 3.13 -9.11 7.72
CA SER A 245 1.92 -8.29 7.76
C SER A 245 1.77 -7.40 6.51
N ALA A 246 2.88 -6.92 5.93
CA ALA A 246 2.85 -6.23 4.64
C ALA A 246 2.33 -7.14 3.52
N ILE A 247 2.84 -8.36 3.41
CA ILE A 247 2.42 -9.32 2.39
C ILE A 247 0.91 -9.63 2.52
N VAL A 248 0.40 -9.77 3.75
CA VAL A 248 -1.05 -9.91 4.01
C VAL A 248 -1.85 -8.74 3.43
N SER A 249 -1.45 -7.52 3.79
CA SER A 249 -2.17 -6.31 3.35
C SER A 249 -2.08 -6.09 1.84
N GLY A 250 -0.94 -6.39 1.22
CA GLY A 250 -0.73 -6.28 -0.21
C GLY A 250 -1.51 -7.33 -1.01
N ALA A 251 -1.51 -8.59 -0.58
CA ALA A 251 -2.32 -9.64 -1.22
C ALA A 251 -3.82 -9.31 -1.15
N ALA A 252 -4.28 -8.82 0.00
CA ALA A 252 -5.65 -8.35 0.15
C ALA A 252 -5.94 -7.14 -0.75
N LEU A 253 -5.05 -6.15 -0.82
CA LEU A 253 -5.22 -4.98 -1.69
C LEU A 253 -5.34 -5.40 -3.16
N VAL A 254 -4.43 -6.24 -3.65
CA VAL A 254 -4.47 -6.73 -5.04
C VAL A 254 -5.77 -7.49 -5.32
N MET A 255 -6.23 -8.32 -4.38
CA MET A 255 -7.52 -9.00 -4.50
C MET A 255 -8.71 -8.03 -4.52
N ALA A 256 -8.69 -6.98 -3.68
CA ALA A 256 -9.73 -5.95 -3.69
C ALA A 256 -9.76 -5.20 -5.02
N LEU A 257 -8.59 -4.73 -5.50
CA LEU A 257 -8.48 -3.97 -6.74
C LEU A 257 -8.93 -4.80 -7.95
N TYR A 258 -8.51 -6.06 -8.03
CA TYR A 258 -8.93 -6.97 -9.10
C TYR A 258 -10.47 -7.11 -9.17
N VAL A 259 -11.13 -7.30 -8.02
CA VAL A 259 -12.59 -7.42 -7.97
C VAL A 259 -13.30 -6.09 -8.26
N LEU A 260 -12.81 -4.99 -7.67
CA LEU A 260 -13.45 -3.68 -7.80
C LEU A 260 -13.35 -3.17 -9.24
N ARG A 261 -12.17 -3.30 -9.87
CA ARG A 261 -11.98 -2.94 -11.29
C ARG A 261 -12.87 -3.77 -12.20
N GLY A 262 -12.89 -5.10 -12.06
CA GLY A 262 -13.75 -5.94 -12.88
C GLY A 262 -15.23 -5.62 -12.76
N LYS A 263 -15.69 -5.15 -11.59
CA LYS A 263 -17.10 -4.74 -11.38
C LYS A 263 -17.45 -3.33 -11.87
N VAL A 264 -16.49 -2.41 -11.88
CA VAL A 264 -16.72 -0.99 -12.15
C VAL A 264 -16.37 -0.62 -13.60
N LEU A 265 -15.42 -1.34 -14.19
CA LEU A 265 -14.86 -1.11 -15.53
C LEU A 265 -15.28 -2.19 -16.54
N GLY A 266 -16.11 -3.17 -16.17
CA GLY A 266 -16.66 -4.14 -17.13
C GLY A 266 -15.81 -5.36 -17.47
N GLY A 267 -14.85 -5.72 -16.61
CA GLY A 267 -13.92 -6.82 -16.85
C GLY A 267 -14.45 -8.19 -16.39
N ASP A 268 -14.24 -9.22 -17.21
CA ASP A 268 -14.54 -10.60 -16.84
C ASP A 268 -13.60 -11.09 -15.71
N LEU A 269 -14.19 -11.38 -14.55
CA LEU A 269 -13.47 -11.90 -13.40
C LEU A 269 -13.19 -13.40 -13.53
N ASP A 270 -11.91 -13.74 -13.69
CA ASP A 270 -11.43 -15.10 -13.69
C ASP A 270 -11.59 -15.73 -12.30
N ARG A 271 -12.53 -16.67 -12.21
CA ARG A 271 -12.86 -17.41 -10.98
C ARG A 271 -11.71 -18.28 -10.48
N SER A 272 -10.79 -18.67 -11.36
CA SER A 272 -9.61 -19.45 -11.00
C SER A 272 -8.55 -18.57 -10.34
N LEU A 273 -8.32 -17.36 -10.88
CA LEU A 273 -7.46 -16.35 -10.28
C LEU A 273 -8.00 -15.90 -8.92
N LEU A 274 -9.30 -15.64 -8.80
CA LEU A 274 -9.93 -15.32 -7.51
C LEU A 274 -9.68 -16.41 -6.46
N ASP A 275 -9.87 -17.69 -6.79
CA ASP A 275 -9.61 -18.79 -5.84
C ASP A 275 -8.13 -18.90 -5.44
N ARG A 276 -7.19 -18.52 -6.32
CA ARG A 276 -5.76 -18.47 -6.03
C ARG A 276 -5.41 -17.31 -5.09
N LEU A 277 -5.84 -16.09 -5.42
CA LEU A 277 -5.64 -14.91 -4.58
C LEU A 277 -6.23 -15.10 -3.18
N ALA A 278 -7.41 -15.71 -3.12
CA ALA A 278 -8.10 -16.01 -1.87
C ALA A 278 -7.33 -17.03 -0.99
N LYS A 279 -6.78 -18.10 -1.59
CA LYS A 279 -5.94 -19.07 -0.84
C LYS A 279 -4.64 -18.44 -0.39
N LEU A 280 -4.00 -17.63 -1.25
CA LEU A 280 -2.76 -16.94 -0.95
C LEU A 280 -2.97 -15.98 0.23
N THR A 281 -4.02 -15.15 0.17
CA THR A 281 -4.41 -14.23 1.24
C THR A 281 -4.69 -14.99 2.55
N ALA A 282 -5.48 -16.07 2.50
CA ALA A 282 -5.77 -16.88 3.69
C ALA A 282 -4.51 -17.50 4.30
N ALA A 283 -3.59 -18.00 3.48
CA ALA A 283 -2.31 -18.54 3.95
C ALA A 283 -1.47 -17.47 4.65
N PHE A 284 -1.35 -16.28 4.07
CA PHE A 284 -0.61 -15.19 4.70
C PHE A 284 -1.27 -14.71 6.00
N VAL A 285 -2.60 -14.62 6.06
CA VAL A 285 -3.33 -14.28 7.29
C VAL A 285 -3.05 -15.30 8.40
N LEU A 286 -2.99 -16.60 8.09
CA LEU A 286 -2.65 -17.63 9.07
C LEU A 286 -1.20 -17.50 9.56
N VAL A 287 -0.27 -17.19 8.67
CA VAL A 287 1.14 -16.96 9.03
C VAL A 287 1.28 -15.72 9.92
N ASP A 288 0.62 -14.62 9.57
CA ASP A 288 0.57 -13.39 10.38
C ASP A 288 0.02 -13.66 11.78
N LEU A 289 -1.12 -14.35 11.87
CA LEU A 289 -1.70 -14.77 13.15
C LEU A 289 -0.73 -15.65 13.95
N ALA A 290 -0.03 -16.60 13.31
CA ALA A 290 0.92 -17.47 14.00
C ALA A 290 2.10 -16.68 14.57
N PHE A 291 2.71 -15.78 13.79
CA PHE A 291 3.80 -14.92 14.28
C PHE A 291 3.33 -13.99 15.39
N PHE A 292 2.13 -13.44 15.28
CA PHE A 292 1.54 -12.62 16.34
C PHE A 292 1.36 -13.41 17.63
N LEU A 293 0.79 -14.62 17.56
CA LEU A 293 0.58 -15.47 18.74
C LEU A 293 1.92 -15.89 19.38
N ILE A 294 2.96 -16.11 18.57
CA ILE A 294 4.31 -16.40 19.07
C ILE A 294 4.88 -15.18 19.81
N ASP A 295 4.76 -13.98 19.25
CA ASP A 295 5.26 -12.74 19.87
C ASP A 295 4.53 -12.47 21.20
N MET A 296 3.20 -12.61 21.21
CA MET A 296 2.39 -12.52 22.43
C MET A 296 2.81 -13.57 23.46
N LEU A 297 3.04 -14.82 23.04
CA LEU A 297 3.49 -15.89 23.92
C LEU A 297 4.85 -15.57 24.55
N ILE A 298 5.81 -15.07 23.75
CA ILE A 298 7.14 -14.69 24.24
C ILE A 298 7.01 -13.57 25.27
N ALA A 299 6.24 -12.53 24.96
CA ALA A 299 6.07 -11.37 25.85
C ALA A 299 5.37 -11.73 27.17
N LEU A 300 4.32 -12.56 27.13
CA LEU A 300 3.64 -12.99 28.37
C LEU A 300 4.50 -13.94 29.21
N ASN A 301 5.35 -14.77 28.59
CA ASN A 301 6.27 -15.65 29.31
C ASN A 301 7.57 -14.96 29.76
N SER A 302 7.93 -13.81 29.19
CA SER A 302 9.09 -13.04 29.66
C SER A 302 8.88 -12.52 31.10
N LEU A 303 7.61 -12.40 31.52
CA LEU A 303 7.18 -11.82 32.79
C LEU A 303 7.76 -10.42 33.03
N HIS A 304 8.18 -9.73 31.96
CA HIS A 304 8.68 -8.37 32.07
C HIS A 304 7.50 -7.42 32.34
N PRO A 305 7.49 -6.66 33.43
CA PRO A 305 6.30 -5.91 33.85
C PRO A 305 5.73 -4.98 32.78
N HIS A 306 6.59 -4.26 32.05
CA HIS A 306 6.17 -3.34 30.99
C HIS A 306 5.61 -4.05 29.76
N ASP A 307 6.10 -5.23 29.41
CA ASP A 307 5.54 -6.04 28.32
C ASP A 307 4.15 -6.52 28.69
N VAL A 308 4.01 -7.11 29.87
CA VAL A 308 2.73 -7.63 30.36
C VAL A 308 1.71 -6.50 30.49
N GLU A 309 2.10 -5.33 31.01
CA GLU A 309 1.22 -4.16 31.13
C GLU A 309 0.75 -3.67 29.75
N THR A 310 1.65 -3.56 28.77
CA THR A 310 1.30 -3.18 27.40
C THR A 310 0.33 -4.17 26.78
N TRP A 311 0.55 -5.48 26.99
CA TRP A 311 -0.36 -6.52 26.50
C TRP A 311 -1.72 -6.50 27.19
N LEU A 312 -1.79 -6.25 28.50
CA LEU A 312 -3.05 -6.11 29.22
C LEU A 312 -3.85 -4.89 28.71
N LEU A 313 -3.17 -3.78 28.41
CA LEU A 313 -3.77 -2.60 27.81
C LEU A 313 -4.40 -2.91 26.44
N VAL A 314 -3.69 -3.68 25.61
CA VAL A 314 -4.14 -4.11 24.27
C VAL A 314 -5.27 -5.14 24.34
N LEU A 315 -5.22 -6.10 25.27
CA LEU A 315 -6.17 -7.21 25.32
C LEU A 315 -7.45 -6.86 26.11
N THR A 316 -7.33 -6.08 27.18
CA THR A 316 -8.41 -5.86 28.15
C THR A 316 -8.60 -4.40 28.56
N GLY A 317 -7.62 -3.53 28.28
CA GLY A 317 -7.67 -2.12 28.62
C GLY A 317 -8.36 -1.26 27.57
N GLU A 318 -8.02 0.04 27.56
CA GLU A 318 -8.64 1.03 26.67
C GLU A 318 -8.39 0.78 25.18
N MET A 319 -7.36 0.00 24.84
CA MET A 319 -7.00 -0.37 23.47
C MET A 319 -7.62 -1.71 23.03
N ALA A 320 -8.48 -2.33 23.87
CA ALA A 320 -9.12 -3.60 23.55
C ALA A 320 -10.00 -3.54 22.28
N TRP A 321 -10.60 -2.40 21.97
CA TRP A 321 -11.42 -2.25 20.77
C TRP A 321 -10.60 -2.34 19.48
N SER A 322 -9.40 -1.73 19.43
CA SER A 322 -8.54 -1.76 18.25
C SER A 322 -7.95 -3.15 18.05
N PHE A 323 -7.70 -3.88 19.14
CA PHE A 323 -7.32 -5.28 19.07
C PHE A 323 -8.47 -6.19 18.63
N TRP A 324 -9.55 -6.29 19.39
CA TRP A 324 -10.59 -7.30 19.16
C TRP A 324 -11.44 -7.02 17.93
N LEU A 325 -11.91 -5.77 17.75
CA LEU A 325 -12.83 -5.45 16.67
C LEU A 325 -12.08 -5.29 15.34
N VAL A 326 -10.99 -4.53 15.35
CA VAL A 326 -10.28 -4.18 14.10
C VAL A 326 -9.25 -5.26 13.74
N MET A 327 -8.23 -5.47 14.57
CA MET A 327 -7.14 -6.39 14.25
C MET A 327 -7.60 -7.86 14.19
N ALA A 328 -8.15 -8.40 15.28
CA ALA A 328 -8.56 -9.80 15.35
C ALA A 328 -9.83 -10.06 14.52
N GLY A 329 -10.84 -9.21 14.66
CA GLY A 329 -12.11 -9.31 13.94
C GLY A 329 -11.94 -9.18 12.44
N LEU A 330 -11.55 -8.00 11.96
CA LEU A 330 -11.48 -7.70 10.52
C LEU A 330 -10.21 -8.25 9.86
N GLY A 331 -9.09 -8.31 10.59
CA GLY A 331 -7.80 -8.78 10.06
C GLY A 331 -7.68 -10.29 9.96
N TRP A 332 -8.30 -11.05 10.87
CA TRP A 332 -8.15 -12.51 10.91
C TRP A 332 -9.46 -13.28 10.83
N VAL A 333 -10.41 -13.04 11.73
CA VAL A 333 -11.61 -13.88 11.88
C VAL A 333 -12.52 -13.77 10.65
N VAL A 334 -12.92 -12.56 10.28
CA VAL A 334 -13.78 -12.30 9.11
C VAL A 334 -13.18 -12.86 7.81
N PRO A 335 -11.91 -12.56 7.45
CA PRO A 335 -11.37 -13.05 6.19
C PRO A 335 -11.18 -14.56 6.19
N LEU A 336 -10.70 -15.18 7.28
CA LEU A 336 -10.57 -16.64 7.33
C LEU A 336 -11.93 -17.34 7.22
N ALA A 337 -12.99 -16.78 7.82
CA ALA A 337 -14.35 -17.30 7.67
C ALA A 337 -14.82 -17.21 6.21
N LEU A 338 -14.67 -16.04 5.56
CA LEU A 338 -15.11 -15.81 4.18
C LEU A 338 -14.30 -16.61 3.15
N LEU A 339 -13.02 -16.86 3.42
CA LEU A 339 -12.11 -17.58 2.52
C LEU A 339 -12.13 -19.10 2.74
N SER A 340 -12.85 -19.61 3.74
CA SER A 340 -12.87 -21.03 4.12
C SER A 340 -13.42 -21.96 3.03
N LYS A 341 -14.46 -21.54 2.30
CA LYS A 341 -15.18 -22.38 1.33
C LYS A 341 -14.83 -22.03 -0.11
N ARG A 342 -14.60 -23.05 -0.95
CA ARG A 342 -14.30 -22.87 -2.37
C ARG A 342 -15.42 -22.15 -3.14
N SER A 343 -16.68 -22.40 -2.81
CA SER A 343 -17.83 -21.72 -3.43
C SER A 343 -17.82 -20.21 -3.10
N TRP A 344 -17.44 -19.84 -1.89
CA TRP A 344 -17.34 -18.45 -1.46
C TRP A 344 -16.14 -17.75 -2.09
N ARG A 345 -15.00 -18.43 -2.19
CA ARG A 345 -13.78 -17.92 -2.88
C ARG A 345 -13.97 -17.58 -4.35
N ARG A 346 -15.02 -18.12 -4.97
CA ARG A 346 -15.39 -17.83 -6.36
C ARG A 346 -16.45 -16.75 -6.48
N THR A 347 -16.94 -16.20 -5.38
CA THR A 347 -17.98 -15.17 -5.33
C THR A 347 -17.34 -13.78 -5.15
N PRO A 348 -17.42 -12.85 -6.12
CA PRO A 348 -16.61 -11.63 -6.11
C PRO A 348 -16.98 -10.71 -4.95
N ALA A 349 -18.28 -10.60 -4.63
CA ALA A 349 -18.72 -9.78 -3.50
C ALA A 349 -18.10 -10.24 -2.17
N LEU A 350 -18.01 -11.55 -1.95
CA LEU A 350 -17.37 -12.11 -0.74
C LEU A 350 -15.86 -11.91 -0.75
N MET A 351 -15.22 -11.99 -1.93
CA MET A 351 -13.78 -11.73 -2.06
C MET A 351 -13.42 -10.26 -1.83
N ALA A 352 -14.22 -9.33 -2.37
CA ALA A 352 -14.07 -7.91 -2.05
C ALA A 352 -14.26 -7.66 -0.55
N LEU A 353 -15.29 -8.25 0.07
CA LEU A 353 -15.53 -8.08 1.51
C LEU A 353 -14.37 -8.63 2.36
N ALA A 354 -13.87 -9.82 2.03
CA ALA A 354 -12.72 -10.42 2.73
C ALA A 354 -11.43 -9.61 2.53
N ALA A 355 -11.19 -9.14 1.31
CA ALA A 355 -10.05 -8.28 1.00
C ALA A 355 -10.10 -6.96 1.77
N LEU A 356 -11.24 -6.26 1.70
CA LEU A 356 -11.44 -4.99 2.40
C LEU A 356 -11.39 -5.15 3.91
N SER A 357 -11.88 -6.27 4.46
CA SER A 357 -11.76 -6.53 5.90
C SER A 357 -10.29 -6.66 6.32
N VAL A 358 -9.45 -7.38 5.56
CA VAL A 358 -8.01 -7.47 5.84
C VAL A 358 -7.35 -6.09 5.72
N VAL A 359 -7.62 -5.37 4.63
CA VAL A 359 -7.07 -4.02 4.39
C VAL A 359 -7.37 -3.09 5.58
N VAL A 360 -8.58 -3.11 6.12
CA VAL A 360 -8.95 -2.34 7.32
C VAL A 360 -8.35 -2.95 8.59
N GLY A 361 -8.35 -4.28 8.74
CA GLY A 361 -7.85 -4.97 9.93
C GLY A 361 -6.36 -4.74 10.19
N ILE A 362 -5.54 -4.66 9.13
CA ILE A 362 -4.11 -4.36 9.25
C ILE A 362 -3.86 -2.91 9.73
N VAL A 363 -4.79 -1.98 9.54
CA VAL A 363 -4.71 -0.66 10.21
C VAL A 363 -4.71 -0.84 11.73
N GLY A 364 -5.54 -1.76 12.25
CA GLY A 364 -5.54 -2.11 13.67
C GLY A 364 -4.21 -2.66 14.15
N VAL A 365 -3.54 -3.51 13.34
CA VAL A 365 -2.18 -4.00 13.64
C VAL A 365 -1.21 -2.83 13.80
N ARG A 366 -1.20 -1.91 12.84
CA ARG A 366 -0.29 -0.75 12.86
C ARG A 366 -0.59 0.21 14.00
N PHE A 367 -1.86 0.43 14.31
CA PHE A 367 -2.28 1.26 15.44
C PHE A 367 -1.86 0.64 16.78
N ASN A 368 -2.05 -0.67 16.96
CA ASN A 368 -1.64 -1.41 18.16
C ASN A 368 -0.12 -1.49 18.32
N ILE A 369 0.64 -1.44 17.22
CA ILE A 369 2.10 -1.32 17.29
C ILE A 369 2.50 0.09 17.78
N VAL A 370 1.85 1.15 17.32
CA VAL A 370 2.31 2.52 17.59
C VAL A 370 1.84 3.05 18.95
N VAL A 371 0.55 2.93 19.27
CA VAL A 371 -0.07 3.71 20.35
C VAL A 371 0.07 3.06 21.74
N PRO A 372 -0.34 1.80 21.98
CA PRO A 372 -0.27 1.16 23.30
C PRO A 372 1.12 1.23 23.96
N PRO A 373 2.23 0.95 23.25
CA PRO A 373 3.56 1.00 23.87
C PRO A 373 3.99 2.39 24.31
N LEU A 374 3.35 3.44 23.79
CA LEU A 374 3.61 4.84 24.17
C LEU A 374 2.75 5.31 25.35
N ILE A 375 1.65 4.62 25.65
CA ILE A 375 0.78 4.91 26.80
C ILE A 375 1.46 4.48 28.11
N VAL A 376 2.07 3.28 28.11
CA VAL A 376 2.81 2.76 29.27
C VAL A 376 4.06 3.62 29.51
N PRO A 377 4.32 4.17 30.70
CA PRO A 377 5.51 4.98 30.96
C PRO A 377 6.82 4.18 30.86
N VAL A 378 7.88 4.79 30.31
CA VAL A 378 9.23 4.17 30.24
C VAL A 378 9.95 4.11 31.59
N MET A 379 9.55 4.96 32.53
CA MET A 379 10.16 5.09 33.86
C MET A 379 9.08 5.38 34.89
N GLY A 380 9.20 4.79 36.08
CA GLY A 380 8.30 5.08 37.19
C GLY A 380 8.34 6.57 37.57
N GLY A 381 7.17 7.13 37.85
CA GLY A 381 7.00 8.55 38.20
C GLY A 381 6.74 9.48 37.00
N LEU A 382 6.84 9.00 35.76
CA LEU A 382 6.32 9.71 34.59
C LEU A 382 4.80 9.47 34.45
N PRO A 383 4.04 10.46 33.94
CA PRO A 383 2.64 10.26 33.66
C PRO A 383 2.44 9.24 32.53
N ALA A 384 1.35 8.47 32.61
CA ALA A 384 0.89 7.67 31.49
C ALA A 384 0.57 8.57 30.30
N GLY A 385 0.82 8.04 29.09
CA GLY A 385 0.34 8.66 27.86
C GLY A 385 -1.17 8.48 27.73
N GLU A 386 -1.79 9.38 26.98
CA GLU A 386 -3.17 9.22 26.51
C GLU A 386 -3.18 9.73 25.07
N TYR A 387 -3.83 8.99 24.17
CA TYR A 387 -3.93 9.42 22.78
C TYR A 387 -5.18 8.88 22.12
N PHE A 388 -5.95 9.80 21.55
CA PHE A 388 -6.99 9.50 20.58
C PHE A 388 -6.88 10.49 19.43
N PRO A 389 -6.94 10.05 18.15
CA PRO A 389 -6.72 10.96 17.03
C PRO A 389 -7.82 12.03 16.97
N THR A 390 -7.40 13.27 16.79
CA THR A 390 -8.29 14.42 16.61
C THR A 390 -9.07 14.36 15.30
N LEU A 391 -10.08 15.22 15.15
CA LEU A 391 -10.77 15.39 13.87
C LEU A 391 -9.81 15.84 12.75
N VAL A 392 -8.79 16.65 13.05
CA VAL A 392 -7.79 17.07 12.07
C VAL A 392 -7.00 15.87 11.58
N GLU A 393 -6.57 14.98 12.48
CA GLU A 393 -5.86 13.75 12.13
C GLU A 393 -6.72 12.82 11.28
N TRP A 394 -7.99 12.61 11.63
CA TRP A 394 -8.90 11.77 10.82
C TRP A 394 -9.18 12.36 9.44
N THR A 395 -9.54 13.64 9.37
CA THR A 395 -9.94 14.29 8.12
C THR A 395 -8.76 14.50 7.18
N SER A 396 -7.56 14.82 7.70
CA SER A 396 -6.35 14.88 6.89
C SER A 396 -5.96 13.49 6.36
N SER A 397 -6.11 12.45 7.18
CA SER A 397 -5.85 11.06 6.76
C SER A 397 -6.80 10.64 5.63
N LEU A 398 -8.10 10.90 5.76
CA LEU A 398 -9.08 10.63 4.70
C LEU A 398 -8.75 11.41 3.41
N GLY A 399 -8.32 12.66 3.53
CA GLY A 399 -7.84 13.47 2.41
C GLY A 399 -6.63 12.87 1.70
N ILE A 400 -5.61 12.47 2.46
CA ILE A 400 -4.39 11.84 1.93
C ILE A 400 -4.72 10.50 1.25
N VAL A 401 -5.61 9.70 1.82
CA VAL A 401 -6.11 8.47 1.18
C VAL A 401 -6.87 8.80 -0.11
N ALA A 402 -7.68 9.86 -0.11
CA ALA A 402 -8.37 10.32 -1.31
C ALA A 402 -7.41 10.79 -2.41
N VAL A 403 -6.26 11.38 -2.08
CA VAL A 403 -5.18 11.65 -3.05
C VAL A 403 -4.71 10.36 -3.69
N GLY A 404 -4.43 9.32 -2.90
CA GLY A 404 -4.04 8.01 -3.41
C GLY A 404 -5.10 7.40 -4.33
N LEU A 405 -6.36 7.39 -3.90
CA LEU A 405 -7.48 6.88 -4.70
C LEU A 405 -7.69 7.68 -6.00
N ALA A 406 -7.53 9.00 -5.96
CA ALA A 406 -7.60 9.85 -7.15
C ALA A 406 -6.45 9.55 -8.13
N LEU A 407 -5.21 9.45 -7.64
CA LEU A 407 -4.06 9.09 -8.47
C LEU A 407 -4.21 7.69 -9.07
N TYR A 408 -4.73 6.74 -8.30
CA TYR A 408 -5.00 5.40 -8.79
C TYR A 408 -6.10 5.41 -9.86
N THR A 409 -7.20 6.13 -9.63
CA THR A 409 -8.30 6.27 -10.61
C THR A 409 -7.81 6.89 -11.91
N LEU A 410 -7.04 7.98 -11.82
CA LEU A 410 -6.44 8.63 -12.99
C LEU A 410 -5.48 7.70 -13.73
N GLY A 411 -4.67 6.92 -13.01
CA GLY A 411 -3.78 5.96 -13.64
C GLY A 411 -4.52 4.83 -14.34
N VAL A 412 -5.62 4.34 -13.77
CA VAL A 412 -6.48 3.36 -14.43
C VAL A 412 -7.09 3.92 -15.72
N GLU A 413 -7.58 5.17 -15.70
CA GLU A 413 -8.18 5.80 -16.90
C GLU A 413 -7.15 6.21 -17.97
N LEU A 414 -5.87 6.38 -17.59
CA LEU A 414 -4.85 6.95 -18.49
C LEU A 414 -3.76 5.97 -18.90
N LEU A 415 -3.41 4.98 -18.09
CA LEU A 415 -2.26 4.09 -18.33
C LEU A 415 -2.72 2.69 -18.74
N PRO A 416 -1.94 1.97 -19.57
CA PRO A 416 -2.23 0.60 -19.96
C PRO A 416 -1.90 -0.39 -18.82
N LEU A 417 -2.69 -0.36 -17.75
CA LEU A 417 -2.53 -1.24 -16.58
C LEU A 417 -3.00 -2.68 -16.85
N GLU A 418 -3.68 -2.93 -17.95
CA GLU A 418 -3.93 -4.28 -18.48
C GLU A 418 -3.11 -4.46 -19.76
N PRO A 419 -2.44 -5.61 -19.95
CA PRO A 419 -1.73 -5.90 -21.20
C PRO A 419 -2.68 -5.82 -22.39
N LEU A 420 -2.34 -4.99 -23.37
CA LEU A 420 -3.11 -4.91 -24.62
C LEU A 420 -2.88 -6.20 -25.42
N GLY A 421 -3.96 -6.76 -25.97
CA GLY A 421 -3.85 -7.85 -26.94
C GLY A 421 -3.04 -7.42 -28.17
N ASP A 422 -2.44 -8.36 -28.91
CA ASP A 422 -1.64 -8.02 -30.09
C ASP A 422 -2.46 -7.35 -31.22
N ASP A 423 -3.79 -7.51 -31.18
CA ASP A 423 -4.76 -6.91 -32.11
C ASP A 423 -5.39 -5.59 -31.58
N GLN A 424 -5.11 -5.21 -30.33
CA GLN A 424 -5.57 -3.96 -29.69
C GLN A 424 -4.46 -2.90 -29.71
#